data_AF-D4F7A5-F1
#
_entry.id   AF-D4F7A5-F1
#
_cell.length_a   1.000
_cell.length_b   1.000
_cell.length_c   1.000
_cell.angle_alpha   90.00
_cell.angle_beta   90.00
_cell.angle_gamma   90.00
#
_symmetry.space_group_name_H-M   'P 1'
#
loop_
_entity.id
_entity.type
_entity.pdbx_description
1 polymer ?
#
loop_
_entity_poly.entity_id
_entity_poly.type
_entity_poly.pdbx_seq_one_letter_code
_entity_poly.pdbx_strand_id
1 'polypeptide(L)'
;FCAFFIIGLMIGLITFQFTGFSFGIGNAAGLLFAGIMLGFLRANHPTFGYIPQGALNMVKEFGLMVFMAGVGLSAGAGMRNGLGEVGGQMLIAGLIVSLVPVVICFLFGAFVLKMNRALLFGAIMGARTCAPAMDIINDASRSNIPALGYAGTYAIANVLLTLAGTLIVIIWPGVVG
;
A
#
# COMPACT_ATOMS: atom_id res chain seq x y z
N PHE A 1 5.78 22.32 7.95
CA PHE A 1 5.26 20.95 7.81
C PHE A 1 3.74 20.93 8.02
N CYS A 2 3.21 21.33 9.19
CA CYS A 2 1.76 21.31 9.46
C CYS A 2 0.94 22.19 8.48
N ALA A 3 1.43 23.36 8.07
CA ALA A 3 0.75 24.20 7.09
C ALA A 3 0.50 23.49 5.75
N PHE A 4 1.45 22.67 5.27
CA PHE A 4 1.29 21.92 4.03
C PHE A 4 0.27 20.77 4.17
N PHE A 5 0.21 20.12 5.35
CA PHE A 5 -0.83 19.12 5.63
C PHE A 5 -2.23 19.74 5.64
N ILE A 6 -2.38 20.90 6.27
CA ILE A 6 -3.65 21.63 6.31
C ILE A 6 -4.05 22.05 4.89
N ILE A 7 -3.13 22.63 4.12
CA ILE A 7 -3.38 23.03 2.73
C ILE A 7 -3.73 21.79 1.87
N GLY A 8 -3.03 20.66 2.03
CA GLY A 8 -3.33 19.42 1.32
C GLY A 8 -4.70 18.84 1.67
N LEU A 9 -5.10 18.90 2.94
CA LEU A 9 -6.45 18.52 3.37
C LEU A 9 -7.50 19.49 2.81
N MET A 10 -7.25 20.80 2.85
CA MET A 10 -8.18 21.79 2.27
C MET A 10 -8.35 21.59 0.77
N ILE A 11 -7.29 21.27 0.03
CA ILE A 11 -7.35 20.92 -1.39
C ILE A 11 -8.10 19.59 -1.59
N GLY A 12 -7.86 18.59 -0.75
CA GLY A 12 -8.54 17.29 -0.81
C GLY A 12 -10.05 17.35 -0.53
N LEU A 13 -10.49 18.36 0.23
CA LEU A 13 -11.90 18.66 0.50
C LEU A 13 -12.61 19.36 -0.67
N ILE A 14 -11.89 19.80 -1.70
CA ILE A 14 -12.49 20.40 -2.89
C ILE A 14 -13.19 19.28 -3.68
N THR A 15 -14.52 19.25 -3.55
CA THR A 15 -15.40 18.36 -4.31
C THR A 15 -16.15 19.17 -5.37
N PHE A 16 -15.98 18.82 -6.63
CA PHE A 16 -16.80 19.39 -7.71
C PHE A 16 -18.05 18.53 -7.87
N GLN A 17 -19.20 19.08 -7.51
CA GLN A 17 -20.50 18.42 -7.73
C GLN A 17 -21.07 18.87 -9.06
N PHE A 18 -21.15 17.95 -10.03
CA PHE A 18 -21.95 18.13 -11.24
C PHE A 18 -23.28 17.41 -11.05
N THR A 19 -24.35 17.91 -11.67
CA THR A 19 -25.78 17.50 -11.52
C THR A 19 -26.08 15.99 -11.69
N GLY A 20 -25.11 15.16 -12.09
CA GLY A 20 -25.22 13.70 -12.09
C GLY A 20 -24.01 12.92 -11.52
N PHE A 21 -22.88 13.57 -11.21
CA PHE A 21 -21.69 12.91 -10.65
C PHE A 21 -20.93 13.87 -9.73
N SER A 22 -20.65 13.43 -8.49
CA SER A 22 -19.77 14.16 -7.56
C SER A 22 -18.34 13.68 -7.75
N PHE A 23 -17.47 14.53 -8.33
CA PHE A 23 -16.05 14.24 -8.47
C PHE A 23 -15.28 14.92 -7.33
N GLY A 24 -15.00 14.14 -6.28
CA GLY A 24 -14.13 14.55 -5.19
C GLY A 24 -12.69 14.18 -5.49
N ILE A 25 -11.77 15.14 -5.42
CA ILE A 25 -10.32 14.87 -5.46
C ILE A 25 -9.95 13.88 -4.33
N GLY A 26 -10.62 14.01 -3.19
CA GLY A 26 -10.47 13.13 -2.04
C GLY A 26 -9.25 13.49 -1.21
N ASN A 27 -9.39 13.32 0.12
CA ASN A 27 -8.35 13.67 1.08
C ASN A 27 -7.00 12.99 0.78
N ALA A 28 -7.04 11.75 0.27
CA ALA A 28 -5.83 11.01 -0.11
C ALA A 28 -5.05 11.68 -1.24
N ALA A 29 -5.71 12.16 -2.30
CA ALA A 29 -5.03 12.80 -3.41
C ALA A 29 -4.52 14.20 -3.06
N GLY A 30 -5.28 14.97 -2.26
CA GLY A 30 -4.84 16.28 -1.75
C GLY A 30 -3.62 16.18 -0.84
N LEU A 31 -3.59 15.19 0.05
CA LEU A 31 -2.43 14.90 0.90
C LEU A 31 -1.22 14.40 0.10
N LEU A 32 -1.43 13.54 -0.90
CA LEU A 32 -0.37 13.07 -1.79
C LEU A 32 0.28 14.24 -2.55
N PHE A 33 -0.55 15.11 -3.13
CA PHE A 33 -0.09 16.27 -3.89
C PHE A 33 0.72 17.23 -3.01
N ALA A 34 0.21 17.55 -1.81
CA ALA A 34 0.92 18.38 -0.85
C ALA A 34 2.25 17.74 -0.40
N GLY A 35 2.28 16.42 -0.22
CA GLY A 35 3.48 15.66 0.11
C GLY A 35 4.55 15.70 -0.99
N ILE A 36 4.16 15.48 -2.25
CA ILE A 36 5.06 15.57 -3.41
C ILE A 36 5.57 16.99 -3.58
N MET A 37 4.71 18.00 -3.46
CA MET A 37 5.10 19.40 -3.61
C MET A 37 6.09 19.84 -2.52
N LEU A 38 5.87 19.42 -1.26
CA LEU A 38 6.82 19.65 -0.17
C LEU A 38 8.14 18.88 -0.37
N GLY A 39 8.07 17.64 -0.87
CA GLY A 39 9.26 16.85 -1.21
C GLY A 39 10.10 17.48 -2.32
N PHE A 40 9.45 17.99 -3.38
CA PHE A 40 10.11 18.69 -4.47
C PHE A 40 10.73 20.02 -4.03
N LEU A 41 10.00 20.82 -3.23
CA LEU A 41 10.51 22.09 -2.73
C LEU A 41 11.72 21.89 -1.81
N ARG A 42 11.74 20.82 -1.00
CA ARG A 42 12.90 20.40 -0.22
C ARG A 42 14.07 19.97 -1.10
N ALA A 43 13.81 19.21 -2.17
CA ALA A 43 14.85 18.75 -3.09
C ALA A 43 15.55 19.91 -3.81
N ASN A 44 14.81 20.98 -4.14
CA ASN A 44 15.35 22.18 -4.79
C ASN A 44 15.94 23.21 -3.81
N HIS A 45 15.41 23.34 -2.58
CA HIS A 45 15.89 24.29 -1.57
C HIS A 45 16.10 23.61 -0.21
N PRO A 46 17.27 22.98 0.03
CA PRO A 46 17.56 22.21 1.25
C PRO A 46 17.58 23.03 2.56
N THR A 47 17.51 24.36 2.48
CA THR A 47 17.39 25.27 3.64
C THR A 47 15.94 25.48 4.11
N PHE A 48 14.93 25.14 3.31
CA PHE A 48 13.53 25.31 3.68
C PHE A 48 12.91 23.97 4.13
N GLY A 49 12.44 23.91 5.38
CA GLY A 49 11.74 22.72 5.90
C GLY A 49 12.64 21.56 6.32
N TYR A 50 13.81 21.86 6.91
CA TYR A 50 14.66 20.87 7.57
C TYR A 50 13.88 20.23 8.73
N ILE A 51 13.54 18.96 8.60
CA ILE A 51 12.91 18.16 9.66
C ILE A 51 14.01 17.26 10.19
N PRO A 52 14.30 17.29 11.51
CA PRO A 52 15.25 16.36 12.11
C PRO A 52 14.89 14.91 11.73
N GLN A 53 15.87 14.13 11.28
CA GLN A 53 15.65 12.74 10.84
C GLN A 53 14.94 11.89 11.91
N GLY A 54 15.28 12.11 13.20
CA GLY A 54 14.61 11.43 14.31
C GLY A 54 13.11 11.75 14.41
N ALA A 55 12.70 12.99 14.16
CA ALA A 55 11.29 13.37 14.18
C ALA A 55 10.52 12.76 12.99
N LEU A 56 11.16 12.67 11.82
CA LEU A 56 10.55 12.07 10.64
C LEU A 56 10.35 10.56 10.81
N ASN A 57 11.35 9.86 11.36
CA ASN A 57 11.25 8.43 11.65
C ASN A 57 10.19 8.17 12.73
N MET A 58 10.14 8.98 13.79
CA MET A 58 9.12 8.86 14.83
C MET A 58 7.70 8.99 14.25
N VAL A 59 7.46 9.99 13.39
CA VAL A 59 6.13 10.19 12.77
C VAL A 59 5.79 9.04 11.82
N LYS A 60 6.78 8.54 11.05
CA LYS A 60 6.59 7.39 10.14
C LYS A 60 6.23 6.11 10.89
N GLU A 61 6.97 5.79 11.94
CA GLU A 61 6.71 4.62 12.78
C GLU A 61 5.37 4.74 13.52
N PHE A 62 5.08 5.91 14.10
CA PHE A 62 3.81 6.16 14.77
C PHE A 62 2.63 6.03 13.80
N GLY A 63 2.72 6.64 12.62
CA GLY A 63 1.70 6.54 11.58
C GLY A 63 1.48 5.08 11.12
N LEU A 64 2.58 4.33 10.95
CA LEU A 64 2.51 2.91 10.62
C LEU A 64 1.83 2.08 11.72
N MET A 65 2.19 2.32 12.99
CA MET A 65 1.58 1.62 14.13
C MET A 65 0.08 1.89 14.21
N VAL A 66 -0.35 3.15 14.09
CA VAL A 66 -1.77 3.52 14.10
C VAL A 66 -2.51 2.93 12.90
N PHE A 67 -1.90 2.95 11.71
CA PHE A 67 -2.47 2.35 10.51
C PHE A 67 -2.68 0.83 10.67
N MET A 68 -1.65 0.11 11.17
CA MET A 68 -1.73 -1.33 11.41
C MET A 68 -2.76 -1.68 12.49
N ALA A 69 -2.84 -0.89 13.56
CA ALA A 69 -3.88 -1.04 14.58
C ALA A 69 -5.29 -0.85 13.99
N GLY A 70 -5.49 0.18 13.16
CA GLY A 70 -6.76 0.45 12.50
C GLY A 70 -7.19 -0.65 11.54
N VAL A 71 -6.30 -1.09 10.66
CA VAL A 71 -6.56 -2.21 9.72
C VAL A 71 -6.83 -3.50 10.49
N GLY A 72 -6.05 -3.77 11.55
CA GLY A 72 -6.25 -4.95 12.41
C GLY A 72 -7.60 -4.95 13.12
N LEU A 73 -8.01 -3.82 13.70
CA LEU A 73 -9.33 -3.68 14.35
C LEU A 73 -10.48 -3.81 13.34
N SER A 74 -10.34 -3.22 12.16
CA SER A 74 -11.36 -3.31 11.10
C SER A 74 -11.52 -4.75 10.58
N ALA A 75 -10.41 -5.43 10.30
CA ALA A 75 -10.42 -6.84 9.92
C ALA A 75 -10.97 -7.74 11.04
N GLY A 76 -10.66 -7.44 12.30
CA GLY A 76 -11.18 -8.15 13.47
C GLY A 76 -12.68 -7.95 13.71
N ALA A 77 -13.21 -6.75 13.44
CA ALA A 77 -14.65 -6.48 13.58
C ALA A 77 -15.51 -7.32 12.61
N GLY A 78 -15.01 -7.57 11.39
CA GLY A 78 -15.66 -8.46 10.41
C GLY A 78 -15.57 -9.95 10.77
N MET A 79 -14.66 -10.33 11.67
CA MET A 79 -14.40 -11.72 12.03
C MET A 79 -15.62 -12.37 12.72
N ARG A 80 -16.37 -11.64 13.56
CA ARG A 80 -17.56 -12.19 14.25
C ARG A 80 -18.63 -12.70 13.29
N ASN A 81 -18.79 -12.07 12.12
CA ASN A 81 -19.77 -12.47 11.11
C ASN A 81 -19.31 -13.69 10.29
N GLY A 82 -17.99 -13.85 10.07
CA GLY A 82 -17.43 -14.97 9.31
C GLY A 82 -17.12 -16.21 10.15
N LEU A 83 -16.96 -16.07 11.47
CA LEU A 83 -16.45 -17.16 12.32
C LEU A 83 -17.49 -18.20 12.75
N GLY A 84 -18.79 -17.95 12.54
CA GLY A 84 -19.89 -18.77 13.07
C GLY A 84 -19.97 -20.18 12.47
N GLU A 85 -20.09 -20.31 11.14
CA GLU A 85 -20.32 -21.61 10.47
C GLU A 85 -19.16 -22.06 9.56
N VAL A 86 -18.39 -21.12 8.99
CA VAL A 86 -17.30 -21.40 8.01
C VAL A 86 -15.96 -20.82 8.46
N GLY A 87 -15.90 -20.32 9.70
CA GLY A 87 -14.79 -19.56 10.25
C GLY A 87 -13.43 -20.22 10.13
N GLY A 88 -13.35 -21.49 10.53
CA GLY A 88 -12.10 -22.26 10.48
C GLY A 88 -11.62 -22.50 9.05
N GLN A 89 -12.53 -22.81 8.12
CA GLN A 89 -12.19 -23.01 6.71
C GLN A 89 -11.76 -21.71 6.03
N MET A 90 -12.43 -20.58 6.33
CA MET A 90 -12.03 -19.26 5.82
C MET A 90 -10.66 -18.82 6.35
N LEU A 91 -10.37 -19.10 7.63
CA LEU A 91 -9.06 -18.80 8.23
C LEU A 91 -7.95 -19.62 7.57
N ILE A 92 -8.16 -20.93 7.40
CA ILE A 92 -7.19 -21.83 6.76
C ILE A 92 -7.03 -21.49 5.29
N ALA A 93 -8.12 -21.24 4.56
CA ALA A 93 -8.07 -20.83 3.16
C ALA A 93 -7.33 -19.50 2.99
N GLY A 94 -7.61 -18.50 3.84
CA GLY A 94 -6.91 -17.21 3.83
C GLY A 94 -5.42 -17.34 4.18
N LEU A 95 -5.09 -18.19 5.14
CA LEU A 95 -3.71 -18.52 5.48
C LEU A 95 -2.99 -19.15 4.28
N ILE A 96 -3.59 -20.17 3.66
CA ILE A 96 -3.01 -20.87 2.50
C ILE A 96 -2.85 -19.90 1.33
N VAL A 97 -3.89 -19.15 0.97
CA VAL A 97 -3.86 -18.20 -0.15
C VAL A 97 -2.88 -17.03 0.10
N SER A 98 -2.60 -16.68 1.35
CA SER A 98 -1.61 -15.64 1.66
C SER A 98 -0.17 -16.15 1.73
N LEU A 99 0.06 -17.34 2.28
CA LEU A 99 1.40 -17.92 2.43
C LEU A 99 1.89 -18.64 1.19
N VAL A 100 1.06 -19.46 0.55
CA VAL A 100 1.49 -20.33 -0.56
C VAL A 100 2.07 -19.53 -1.73
N PRO A 101 1.41 -18.46 -2.24
CA PRO A 101 1.98 -17.68 -3.34
C PRO A 101 3.28 -16.99 -2.96
N VAL A 102 3.41 -16.52 -1.72
CA VAL A 102 4.62 -15.85 -1.25
C VAL A 102 5.79 -16.83 -1.18
N VAL A 103 5.55 -18.02 -0.62
CA VAL A 103 6.57 -19.07 -0.50
C VAL A 103 7.00 -19.58 -1.88
N ILE A 104 6.04 -19.83 -2.79
CA ILE A 104 6.33 -20.25 -4.17
C ILE A 104 7.13 -19.16 -4.91
N CYS A 105 6.70 -17.90 -4.86
CA CYS A 105 7.41 -16.80 -5.50
C CYS A 105 8.83 -16.63 -4.94
N PHE A 106 9.00 -16.78 -3.62
CA PHE A 106 10.30 -16.73 -2.98
C PHE A 106 11.21 -17.88 -3.43
N LEU A 107 10.72 -19.12 -3.40
CA LEU A 107 11.47 -20.30 -3.85
C LEU A 107 11.84 -20.21 -5.33
N PHE A 108 10.90 -19.80 -6.18
CA PHE A 108 11.13 -19.65 -7.60
C PHE A 108 12.14 -18.53 -7.90
N GLY A 109 12.00 -17.37 -7.26
CA GLY A 109 12.92 -16.25 -7.43
C GLY A 109 14.32 -16.52 -6.90
N ALA A 110 14.44 -17.24 -5.78
CA ALA A 110 15.73 -17.58 -5.19
C ALA A 110 16.44 -18.73 -5.93
N PHE A 111 15.70 -19.77 -6.33
CA PHE A 111 16.30 -21.00 -6.84
C PHE A 111 16.39 -21.06 -8.37
N VAL A 112 15.40 -20.51 -9.09
CA VAL A 112 15.36 -20.52 -10.57
C VAL A 112 15.98 -19.26 -11.13
N LEU A 113 15.55 -18.08 -10.65
CA LEU A 113 16.01 -16.79 -11.19
C LEU A 113 17.33 -16.30 -10.57
N LYS A 114 17.84 -16.97 -9.52
CA LYS A 114 19.07 -16.61 -8.78
C LYS A 114 19.17 -15.11 -8.47
N MET A 115 18.05 -14.47 -8.16
CA MET A 115 18.01 -13.03 -7.95
C MET A 115 18.63 -12.65 -6.61
N ASN A 116 19.17 -11.42 -6.54
CA ASN A 116 19.61 -10.86 -5.27
C ASN A 116 18.43 -10.85 -4.28
N ARG A 117 18.64 -11.41 -3.08
CA ARG A 117 17.61 -11.55 -2.04
C ARG A 117 16.93 -10.21 -1.72
N ALA A 118 17.68 -9.11 -1.72
CA ALA A 118 17.14 -7.76 -1.48
C ALA A 118 16.12 -7.34 -2.56
N LEU A 119 16.41 -7.62 -3.84
CA LEU A 119 15.52 -7.31 -4.95
C LEU A 119 14.29 -8.24 -4.95
N LEU A 120 14.48 -9.52 -4.66
CA LEU A 120 13.40 -10.50 -4.56
C LEU A 120 12.40 -10.13 -3.45
N PHE A 121 12.88 -9.73 -2.28
CA PHE A 121 12.01 -9.25 -1.21
C PHE A 121 11.23 -8.00 -1.65
N GLY A 122 11.88 -7.03 -2.29
CA GLY A 122 11.19 -5.85 -2.85
C GLY A 122 10.11 -6.20 -3.88
N ALA A 123 10.38 -7.15 -4.75
CA ALA A 123 9.44 -7.66 -5.76
C ALA A 123 8.23 -8.37 -5.11
N ILE A 124 8.43 -9.17 -4.08
CA ILE A 124 7.35 -9.83 -3.33
C ILE A 124 6.48 -8.78 -2.62
N MET A 125 7.10 -7.76 -2.02
CA MET A 125 6.36 -6.69 -1.36
C MET A 125 5.52 -5.86 -2.33
N GLY A 126 6.04 -5.59 -3.53
CA GLY A 126 5.32 -4.89 -4.59
C GLY A 126 4.15 -5.72 -5.13
N ALA A 127 4.35 -7.02 -5.35
CA ALA A 127 3.28 -7.94 -5.73
C ALA A 127 2.18 -8.05 -4.67
N ARG A 128 2.51 -7.92 -3.38
CA ARG A 128 1.57 -7.90 -2.25
C ARG A 128 1.03 -6.50 -1.92
N THR A 129 1.37 -5.50 -2.73
CA THR A 129 0.97 -4.09 -2.55
C THR A 129 1.19 -3.56 -1.12
N CYS A 130 2.20 -4.10 -0.43
CA CYS A 130 2.46 -3.85 0.99
C CYS A 130 3.63 -2.87 1.14
N ALA A 131 3.35 -1.59 0.88
CA ALA A 131 4.26 -0.46 1.09
C ALA A 131 4.93 -0.40 2.49
N PRO A 132 4.23 -0.66 3.62
CA PRO A 132 4.87 -0.51 4.93
C PRO A 132 5.98 -1.54 5.21
N ALA A 133 5.79 -2.79 4.77
CA ALA A 133 6.83 -3.80 4.93
C ALA A 133 7.98 -3.62 3.92
N MET A 134 7.75 -2.90 2.82
CA MET A 134 8.81 -2.46 1.91
C MET A 134 9.78 -1.47 2.58
N ASP A 135 9.25 -0.53 3.36
CA ASP A 135 10.06 0.44 4.10
C ASP A 135 10.98 -0.23 5.13
N ILE A 136 10.48 -1.25 5.83
CA ILE A 136 11.27 -2.03 6.80
C ILE A 136 12.41 -2.78 6.09
N ILE A 137 12.16 -3.35 4.91
CA ILE A 137 13.18 -4.07 4.14
C ILE A 137 14.24 -3.11 3.56
N ASN A 138 13.83 -1.92 3.10
CA ASN A 138 14.78 -0.89 2.68
C ASN A 138 15.69 -0.46 3.84
N ASP A 139 15.13 -0.27 5.03
CA ASP A 139 15.91 0.09 6.22
C ASP A 139 16.88 -1.03 6.65
N ALA A 140 16.40 -2.28 6.64
CA ALA A 140 17.21 -3.45 6.96
C ALA A 140 18.32 -3.72 5.92
N SER A 141 18.07 -3.47 4.63
CA SER A 141 19.03 -3.69 3.55
C SER A 141 20.00 -2.53 3.34
N ARG A 142 19.73 -1.36 3.94
CA ARG A 142 20.49 -0.09 3.77
C ARG A 142 20.78 0.25 2.31
N SER A 143 19.91 -0.18 1.39
CA SER A 143 20.13 -0.10 -0.05
C SER A 143 18.82 0.16 -0.78
N ASN A 144 18.88 0.86 -1.91
CA ASN A 144 17.72 1.12 -2.78
C ASN A 144 17.44 -0.03 -3.76
N ILE A 145 18.22 -1.12 -3.70
CA ILE A 145 18.03 -2.31 -4.56
C ILE A 145 16.63 -2.92 -4.41
N PRO A 146 16.03 -3.04 -3.21
CA PRO A 146 14.66 -3.51 -3.09
C PRO A 146 13.67 -2.60 -3.83
N ALA A 147 13.83 -1.27 -3.75
CA ALA A 147 12.91 -0.30 -4.33
C ALA A 147 12.75 -0.46 -5.85
N LEU A 148 13.83 -0.87 -6.54
CA LEU A 148 13.80 -1.22 -7.96
C LEU A 148 12.88 -2.41 -8.25
N GLY A 149 12.91 -3.45 -7.41
CA GLY A 149 12.02 -4.61 -7.54
C GLY A 149 10.55 -4.28 -7.24
N TYR A 150 10.31 -3.38 -6.28
CA TYR A 150 8.97 -2.96 -5.87
C TYR A 150 8.23 -2.21 -6.98
N ALA A 151 8.87 -1.22 -7.62
CA ALA A 151 8.19 -0.35 -8.58
C ALA A 151 7.57 -1.13 -9.77
N GLY A 152 8.34 -2.04 -10.37
CA GLY A 152 7.88 -2.84 -11.51
C GLY A 152 6.76 -3.83 -11.12
N THR A 153 6.94 -4.53 -10.00
CA THR A 153 5.95 -5.52 -9.54
C THR A 153 4.66 -4.88 -9.06
N TYR A 154 4.73 -3.72 -8.41
CA TYR A 154 3.55 -2.96 -7.98
C TYR A 154 2.71 -2.47 -9.18
N ALA A 155 3.35 -1.97 -10.23
CA ALA A 155 2.66 -1.57 -11.45
C ALA A 155 1.95 -2.76 -12.11
N ILE A 156 2.66 -3.89 -12.26
CA ILE A 156 2.11 -5.11 -12.84
C ILE A 156 0.94 -5.65 -11.98
N ALA A 157 1.09 -5.65 -10.66
CA ALA A 157 0.06 -6.11 -9.73
C ALA A 157 -1.23 -5.28 -9.84
N ASN A 158 -1.12 -3.95 -9.93
CA ASN A 158 -2.30 -3.10 -10.11
C ASN A 158 -2.99 -3.33 -11.45
N VAL A 159 -2.24 -3.46 -12.54
CA VAL A 159 -2.82 -3.75 -13.87
C VAL A 159 -3.54 -5.11 -13.85
N LEU A 160 -2.89 -6.15 -13.32
CA LEU A 160 -3.49 -7.48 -13.16
C LEU A 160 -4.73 -7.43 -12.27
N LEU A 161 -4.71 -6.68 -11.18
CA LEU A 161 -5.86 -6.52 -10.28
C LEU A 161 -7.03 -5.84 -11.00
N THR A 162 -6.77 -4.78 -11.77
CA THR A 162 -7.81 -4.12 -12.57
C THR A 162 -8.40 -5.08 -13.61
N LEU A 163 -7.56 -5.80 -14.36
CA LEU A 163 -8.00 -6.76 -15.37
C LEU A 163 -8.76 -7.94 -14.76
N ALA A 164 -8.25 -8.50 -13.66
CA ALA A 164 -8.89 -9.59 -12.94
C ALA A 164 -10.24 -9.15 -12.39
N GLY A 165 -10.33 -7.93 -11.84
CA GLY A 165 -11.59 -7.35 -11.38
C GLY A 165 -12.62 -7.27 -12.51
N THR A 166 -12.22 -6.75 -13.68
CA THR A 166 -13.11 -6.70 -14.85
C THR A 166 -13.53 -8.09 -15.34
N LEU A 167 -12.59 -9.04 -15.41
CA LEU A 167 -12.87 -10.42 -15.83
C LEU A 167 -13.84 -11.13 -14.88
N ILE A 168 -13.65 -11.00 -13.57
CA ILE A 168 -14.52 -11.62 -12.56
C ILE A 168 -15.95 -11.09 -12.68
N VAL A 169 -16.12 -9.77 -12.86
CA VAL A 169 -17.45 -9.16 -13.03
C VAL A 169 -18.16 -9.65 -14.30
N ILE A 170 -17.42 -9.84 -15.40
CA ILE A 170 -17.98 -10.35 -16.66
C ILE A 170 -18.34 -11.84 -16.57
N ILE A 171 -17.49 -12.64 -15.92
CA ILE A 171 -17.66 -14.10 -15.82
C ILE A 171 -18.73 -14.46 -14.78
N TRP A 172 -18.88 -13.66 -13.71
CA TRP A 172 -19.82 -13.89 -12.63
C TRP A 172 -20.79 -12.71 -12.41
N PRO A 173 -21.75 -12.50 -13.33
CA PRO A 173 -22.74 -11.42 -13.20
C PRO A 173 -23.75 -11.63 -12.04
N GLY A 174 -23.81 -12.82 -11.42
CA GLY A 174 -24.83 -13.19 -10.43
C GLY A 174 -24.60 -12.75 -8.97
N VAL A 175 -23.56 -11.99 -8.66
CA VAL A 175 -23.28 -11.48 -7.28
C VAL A 175 -23.61 -10.00 -7.11
N VAL A 176 -24.05 -9.33 -8.19
CA VAL A 176 -24.44 -7.90 -8.17
C VAL A 176 -25.97 -7.72 -8.17
N GLY A 177 -26.74 -8.80 -7.97
CA GLY A 177 -28.20 -8.78 -7.86
C GLY A 177 -28.68 -8.88 -6.42
#